data_AF-A0AAW1VSG9-F1
#
_entry.id   AF-A0AAW1VSG9-F1
#
_cell.length_a   1.000
_cell.length_b   1.000
_cell.length_c   1.000
_cell.angle_alpha   90.00
_cell.angle_beta   90.00
_cell.angle_gamma   90.00
#
_symmetry.space_group_name_H-M   'P 1'
#
loop_
_entity.id
_entity.type
_entity.pdbx_description
1 polymer ?
#
loop_
_entity_poly.entity_id
_entity_poly.type
_entity_poly.pdbx_seq_one_letter_code
_entity_poly.pdbx_strand_id
1 'polypeptide(L)'
;MSIENDFKASRHSTTIILRKSKKMSKSCTTNISSSSNTGNHIDIEEDLNNCDPVSRPPGKKAEKRSLRENTNQMVQIQKLNQEKRERDERKIEIMKEKVEVDKEKLRVRKIEDKTRKFEAEMRIMSMDTSTMNEEQRIYYSKLQMKILQGDT
;
A
#
# COMPACT_ATOMS: atom_id res chain seq x y z
N MET A 1 -33.44 12.28 23.28
CA MET A 1 -32.30 11.44 23.69
C MET A 1 -31.14 11.81 22.79
N SER A 2 -30.26 12.67 23.29
CA SER A 2 -29.06 13.13 22.59
C SER A 2 -27.91 12.20 22.98
N ILE A 3 -27.19 11.68 21.99
CA ILE A 3 -25.90 11.01 22.22
C ILE A 3 -24.89 11.70 21.33
N GLU A 4 -24.22 12.68 21.92
CA GLU A 4 -22.93 13.21 21.47
C GLU A 4 -21.90 12.09 21.60
N ASN A 5 -21.16 11.80 20.53
CA ASN A 5 -19.96 10.99 20.60
C ASN A 5 -18.80 11.79 20.03
N ASP A 6 -18.10 12.45 20.94
CA ASP A 6 -16.81 13.10 20.76
C ASP A 6 -15.73 12.05 20.44
N PHE A 7 -15.18 12.11 19.23
CA PHE A 7 -13.94 11.40 18.89
C PHE A 7 -12.77 12.40 18.88
N LYS A 8 -12.22 12.68 20.08
CA LYS A 8 -10.93 13.36 20.26
C LYS A 8 -9.86 12.36 20.66
N ALA A 9 -8.88 12.14 19.79
CA ALA A 9 -7.51 11.71 20.11
C ALA A 9 -6.75 11.56 18.78
N SER A 10 -5.45 11.82 18.63
CA SER A 10 -4.42 12.42 19.48
C SER A 10 -3.25 12.55 18.50
N ARG A 11 -2.74 13.76 18.28
CA ARG A 11 -1.58 13.98 17.41
C ARG A 11 -0.33 13.56 18.20
N HIS A 12 0.33 12.49 17.78
CA HIS A 12 1.68 12.19 18.25
C HIS A 12 2.68 12.62 17.19
N SER A 13 3.25 13.80 17.43
CA SER A 13 4.45 14.33 16.78
C SER A 13 5.68 13.65 17.38
N THR A 14 6.38 12.82 16.61
CA THR A 14 7.65 12.23 17.05
C THR A 14 8.81 13.04 16.47
N THR A 15 9.47 13.81 17.32
CA THR A 15 10.68 14.57 17.00
C THR A 15 11.87 13.61 16.85
N ILE A 16 12.47 13.54 15.66
CA ILE A 16 13.69 12.78 15.41
C ILE A 16 14.90 13.63 15.85
N ILE A 17 15.57 13.21 16.92
CA ILE A 17 16.82 13.81 17.42
C ILE A 17 17.99 13.31 16.55
N LEU A 18 18.60 14.24 15.81
CA LEU A 18 19.81 14.04 15.02
C LEU A 18 21.04 13.88 15.96
N ARG A 19 21.68 12.70 16.00
CA ARG A 19 22.96 12.52 16.70
C ARG A 19 24.13 12.61 15.69
N LYS A 20 24.84 13.75 15.73
CA LYS A 20 26.16 13.94 15.10
C LYS A 20 27.18 12.98 15.70
N SER A 21 27.86 12.19 14.87
CA SER A 21 29.03 11.41 15.27
C SER A 21 30.30 12.27 15.23
N LYS A 22 31.07 12.18 16.32
CA LYS A 22 32.29 12.94 16.61
C LYS A 22 33.47 12.32 15.85
N LYS A 23 34.11 13.06 14.94
CA LYS A 23 35.37 12.65 14.29
C LYS A 23 36.48 12.64 15.35
N MET A 24 37.08 11.48 15.60
CA MET A 24 38.32 11.38 16.38
C MET A 24 39.52 11.62 15.46
N SER A 25 40.17 12.76 15.64
CA SER A 25 41.53 13.01 15.17
C SER A 25 42.50 12.17 16.01
N LYS A 26 43.24 11.26 15.38
CA LYS A 26 44.44 10.65 15.99
C LYS A 26 45.65 11.37 15.43
N SER A 27 46.19 12.31 16.19
CA SER A 27 47.57 12.77 16.06
C SER A 27 48.43 11.89 16.95
N CYS A 28 49.42 11.20 16.37
CA CYS A 28 50.63 10.84 17.08
C CYS A 28 51.81 11.07 16.14
N THR A 29 52.51 12.15 16.44
CA THR A 29 53.89 12.45 16.11
C THR A 29 54.80 11.33 16.60
N THR A 30 55.67 10.84 15.72
CA THR A 30 56.95 10.22 16.12
C THR A 30 58.01 10.73 15.17
N ASN A 31 58.78 11.69 15.69
CA ASN A 31 60.08 12.07 15.16
C ASN A 31 61.02 10.87 15.28
N ILE A 32 61.68 10.50 14.19
CA ILE A 32 62.93 9.76 14.24
C ILE A 32 63.84 10.37 13.17
N SER A 33 64.88 11.05 13.64
CA SER A 33 65.96 11.57 12.82
C SER A 33 66.97 10.48 12.48
N SER A 34 67.41 10.51 11.22
CA SER A 34 68.76 10.27 10.67
C SER A 34 69.51 8.96 10.97
N SER A 35 69.78 8.18 9.91
CA SER A 35 71.16 7.86 9.49
C SER A 35 71.17 7.40 8.03
N SER A 36 71.69 8.21 7.11
CA SER A 36 71.93 7.81 5.72
C SER A 36 73.33 7.23 5.61
N ASN A 37 73.44 5.90 5.54
CA ASN A 37 74.65 5.25 5.05
C ASN A 37 74.62 5.30 3.52
N THR A 38 75.67 5.89 2.95
CA THR A 38 76.01 5.80 1.53
C THR A 38 76.33 4.35 1.16
N GLY A 39 75.83 3.89 0.01
CA GLY A 39 76.39 2.72 -0.66
C GLY A 39 75.36 1.63 -0.98
N ASN A 40 74.67 1.81 -2.09
CA ASN A 40 74.72 0.92 -3.25
C ASN A 40 73.53 1.27 -4.16
N HIS A 41 73.83 2.01 -5.23
CA HIS A 41 72.90 2.23 -6.34
C HIS A 41 72.74 0.90 -7.08
N ILE A 42 71.75 0.11 -6.68
CA ILE A 42 71.32 -1.03 -7.47
C ILE A 42 70.31 -0.47 -8.46
N ASP A 43 70.75 -0.35 -9.70
CA ASP A 43 69.89 -0.07 -10.85
C ASP A 43 69.01 -1.30 -11.06
N ILE A 44 67.76 -1.22 -10.60
CA ILE A 44 66.75 -2.26 -10.85
C ILE A 44 65.89 -1.69 -11.96
N GLU A 45 66.18 -2.15 -13.18
CA GLU A 45 65.39 -1.81 -14.36
C GLU A 45 63.91 -2.12 -14.10
N GLU A 46 63.05 -1.15 -14.43
CA GLU A 46 61.59 -1.22 -14.28
C GLU A 46 61.00 -2.23 -15.28
N ASP A 47 61.13 -3.52 -14.94
CA ASP A 47 60.34 -4.55 -15.57
C ASP A 47 58.90 -4.39 -15.04
N LEU A 48 58.02 -3.90 -15.92
CA LEU A 48 56.59 -3.70 -15.72
C LEU A 48 55.93 -5.02 -15.31
N ASN A 49 56.09 -5.36 -14.04
CA ASN A 49 55.38 -6.43 -13.36
C ASN A 49 53.93 -5.99 -13.26
N ASN A 50 53.17 -6.29 -14.31
CA ASN A 50 51.72 -6.37 -14.29
C ASN A 50 51.35 -7.62 -13.46
N CYS A 51 51.75 -7.60 -12.19
CA CYS A 51 51.40 -8.61 -11.22
C CYS A 51 50.06 -8.15 -10.65
N ASP A 52 48.97 -8.61 -11.24
CA ASP A 52 47.66 -8.52 -10.59
C ASP A 52 47.86 -8.99 -9.15
N PRO A 53 47.56 -8.18 -8.12
CA PRO A 53 47.85 -8.55 -6.76
C PRO A 53 47.10 -9.85 -6.48
N VAL A 54 47.84 -10.94 -6.37
CA VAL A 54 47.29 -12.27 -6.12
C VAL A 54 46.64 -12.20 -4.74
N SER A 55 45.34 -11.92 -4.73
CA SER A 55 44.62 -11.66 -3.50
C SER A 55 44.60 -12.96 -2.71
N ARG A 56 45.07 -12.91 -1.47
CA ARG A 56 45.05 -14.08 -0.61
C ARG A 56 43.60 -14.54 -0.42
N PRO A 57 43.32 -15.84 -0.52
CA PRO A 57 41.97 -16.34 -0.33
C PRO A 57 41.47 -15.97 1.07
N PRO A 58 40.16 -15.68 1.21
CA PRO A 58 39.59 -15.25 2.47
C PRO A 58 39.84 -16.30 3.55
N GLY A 59 40.40 -15.88 4.67
CA GLY A 59 40.67 -16.78 5.78
C GLY A 59 39.38 -17.30 6.41
N LYS A 60 39.46 -18.46 7.09
CA LYS A 60 38.30 -19.13 7.73
C LYS A 60 37.45 -18.21 8.62
N LYS A 61 38.04 -17.19 9.26
CA LYS A 61 37.30 -16.19 10.07
C LYS A 61 36.45 -15.24 9.20
N ALA A 62 36.97 -14.82 8.05
CA ALA A 62 36.24 -13.96 7.10
C ALA A 62 35.08 -14.73 6.48
N GLU A 63 35.29 -15.98 6.09
CA GLU A 63 34.25 -16.87 5.55
C GLU A 63 33.14 -17.15 6.58
N LYS A 64 33.49 -17.43 7.84
CA LYS A 64 32.49 -17.59 8.92
C LYS A 64 31.67 -16.32 9.16
N ARG A 65 32.27 -15.15 8.97
CA ARG A 65 31.57 -13.85 9.09
C ARG A 65 30.62 -13.63 7.92
N SER A 66 31.07 -13.85 6.68
CA SER A 66 30.23 -13.69 5.49
C SER A 66 29.05 -14.66 5.49
N LEU A 67 29.25 -15.92 5.94
CA LEU A 67 28.18 -16.89 6.05
C LEU A 67 27.06 -16.42 6.99
N ARG A 68 27.41 -15.89 8.18
CA ARG A 68 26.43 -15.36 9.14
C ARG A 68 25.69 -14.14 8.59
N GLU A 69 26.39 -13.25 7.91
CA GLU A 69 25.82 -12.06 7.30
C GLU A 69 24.83 -12.41 6.18
N ASN A 70 25.18 -13.33 5.29
CA ASN A 70 24.31 -13.84 4.24
C ASN A 70 23.05 -14.53 4.81
N THR A 71 23.21 -15.28 5.90
CA THR A 71 22.07 -15.94 6.56
C THR A 71 21.09 -14.90 7.14
N ASN A 72 21.61 -13.85 7.78
CA ASN A 72 20.79 -12.76 8.31
C ASN A 72 20.06 -11.99 7.20
N GLN A 73 20.74 -11.71 6.07
CA GLN A 73 20.12 -11.06 4.91
C GLN A 73 19.00 -11.92 4.32
N MET A 74 19.20 -13.24 4.21
CA MET A 74 18.19 -14.16 3.69
C MET A 74 16.93 -14.19 4.55
N VAL A 75 17.08 -14.21 5.89
CA VAL A 75 15.94 -14.14 6.82
C VAL A 75 15.18 -12.81 6.67
N GLN A 76 15.90 -11.70 6.49
CA GLN A 76 15.28 -10.39 6.31
C GLN A 76 14.51 -10.30 4.98
N ILE A 77 15.06 -10.84 3.89
CA ILE A 77 14.39 -10.90 2.58
C ILE A 77 13.13 -11.76 2.66
N GLN A 78 13.18 -12.92 3.33
CA GLN A 78 12.00 -13.77 3.52
C GLN A 78 10.89 -13.04 4.29
N LYS A 79 11.24 -12.33 5.37
CA LYS A 79 10.29 -11.53 6.15
C LYS A 79 9.64 -10.43 5.30
N LEU A 80 10.43 -9.69 4.52
CA LEU A 80 9.92 -8.65 3.62
C LEU A 80 8.98 -9.20 2.55
N ASN A 81 9.32 -10.36 1.96
CA ASN A 81 8.48 -11.01 0.96
C ASN A 81 7.16 -11.51 1.53
N GLN A 82 7.19 -12.08 2.75
CA GLN A 82 5.99 -12.50 3.45
C GLN A 82 5.08 -11.30 3.76
N GLU A 83 5.62 -10.22 4.30
CA GLU A 83 4.86 -9.00 4.58
C GLU A 83 4.27 -8.37 3.31
N LYS A 84 5.03 -8.36 2.21
CA LYS A 84 4.54 -7.88 0.91
C LYS A 84 3.37 -8.73 0.41
N ARG A 85 3.49 -10.05 0.49
CA ARG A 85 2.43 -10.99 0.10
C ARG A 85 1.16 -10.76 0.91
N GLU A 86 1.28 -10.66 2.23
CA GLU A 86 0.14 -10.39 3.11
C GLU A 86 -0.54 -9.04 2.81
N ARG A 87 0.23 -8.01 2.48
CA ARG A 87 -0.33 -6.71 2.06
C ARG A 87 -1.07 -6.81 0.74
N ASP A 88 -0.53 -7.54 -0.22
CA ASP A 88 -1.15 -7.71 -1.53
C ASP A 88 -2.42 -8.57 -1.45
N GLU A 89 -2.41 -9.64 -0.64
CA GLU A 89 -3.59 -10.46 -0.34
C GLU A 89 -4.71 -9.64 0.30
N ARG A 90 -4.40 -8.84 1.34
CA ARG A 90 -5.40 -7.94 1.96
C ARG A 90 -5.99 -6.93 0.97
N LYS A 91 -5.17 -6.38 0.06
CA LYS A 91 -5.67 -5.47 -0.98
C LYS A 91 -6.64 -6.17 -1.93
N ILE A 92 -6.32 -7.38 -2.35
CA ILE A 92 -7.18 -8.18 -3.22
C ILE A 92 -8.50 -8.48 -2.53
N GLU A 93 -8.46 -8.85 -1.25
CA GLU A 93 -9.67 -9.11 -0.46
C GLU A 93 -10.57 -7.88 -0.34
N ILE A 94 -9.99 -6.72 0.01
CA ILE A 94 -10.73 -5.45 0.07
C ILE A 94 -11.33 -5.09 -1.29
N MET A 95 -10.58 -5.27 -2.39
CA MET A 95 -11.11 -4.99 -3.73
C MET A 95 -12.26 -5.93 -4.09
N LYS A 96 -12.15 -7.21 -3.75
CA LYS A 96 -13.20 -8.20 -3.98
C LYS A 96 -14.48 -7.86 -3.19
N GLU A 97 -14.33 -7.49 -1.92
CA GLU A 97 -15.44 -7.05 -1.07
C GLU A 97 -16.13 -5.81 -1.65
N LYS A 98 -15.36 -4.80 -2.06
CA LYS A 98 -15.93 -3.58 -2.69
C LYS A 98 -16.73 -3.90 -3.95
N VAL A 99 -16.19 -4.77 -4.81
CA VAL A 99 -16.90 -5.20 -6.02
C VAL A 99 -18.20 -5.92 -5.69
N GLU A 100 -18.21 -6.76 -4.66
CA GLU A 100 -19.43 -7.46 -4.26
C GLU A 100 -20.48 -6.51 -3.66
N VAL A 101 -20.05 -5.56 -2.83
CA VAL A 101 -20.93 -4.50 -2.28
C VAL A 101 -21.54 -3.66 -3.41
N ASP A 102 -20.74 -3.27 -4.41
CA ASP A 102 -21.24 -2.47 -5.54
C ASP A 102 -22.24 -3.24 -6.40
N LYS A 103 -22.02 -4.55 -6.62
CA LYS A 103 -22.99 -5.43 -7.30
C LYS A 103 -24.30 -5.49 -6.52
N GLU A 104 -24.23 -5.65 -5.21
CA GLU A 104 -25.42 -5.76 -4.39
C GLU A 104 -26.20 -4.44 -4.34
N LYS A 105 -25.50 -3.32 -4.20
CA LYS A 105 -26.10 -1.99 -4.31
C LYS A 105 -26.84 -1.79 -5.62
N LEU A 106 -26.28 -2.28 -6.73
CA LEU A 106 -26.94 -2.22 -8.04
C LEU A 106 -28.18 -3.12 -8.11
N ARG A 107 -28.14 -4.32 -7.50
CA ARG A 107 -29.31 -5.21 -7.41
C ARG A 107 -30.42 -4.56 -6.58
N VAL A 108 -30.09 -4.04 -5.40
CA VAL A 108 -31.04 -3.35 -4.52
C VAL A 108 -31.69 -2.18 -5.25
N ARG A 109 -30.91 -1.30 -5.89
CA ARG A 109 -31.48 -0.18 -6.66
C ARG A 109 -32.46 -0.64 -7.74
N LYS A 110 -32.14 -1.70 -8.49
CA LYS A 110 -33.05 -2.25 -9.51
C LYS A 110 -34.36 -2.77 -8.90
N ILE A 111 -34.30 -3.37 -7.72
CA ILE A 111 -35.48 -3.84 -7.01
C ILE A 111 -36.28 -2.63 -6.51
N GLU A 112 -35.64 -1.66 -5.87
CA GLU A 112 -36.28 -0.43 -5.39
C GLU A 112 -37.00 0.33 -6.52
N ASP A 113 -36.38 0.47 -7.69
CA ASP A 113 -37.00 1.13 -8.84
C ASP A 113 -38.25 0.39 -9.32
N LYS A 114 -38.19 -0.95 -9.36
CA LYS A 114 -39.34 -1.79 -9.72
C LYS A 114 -40.45 -1.70 -8.67
N THR A 115 -40.11 -1.77 -7.39
CA THR A 115 -41.06 -1.65 -6.28
C THR A 115 -41.71 -0.27 -6.29
N ARG A 116 -40.94 0.80 -6.49
CA ARG A 116 -41.46 2.17 -6.60
C ARG A 116 -42.43 2.32 -7.77
N LYS A 117 -42.09 1.77 -8.94
CA LYS A 117 -42.98 1.77 -10.10
C LYS A 117 -44.28 1.02 -9.79
N PHE A 118 -44.16 -0.18 -9.23
CA PHE A 118 -45.30 -1.02 -8.86
C PHE A 118 -46.21 -0.33 -7.82
N GLU A 119 -45.65 0.32 -6.81
CA GLU A 119 -46.41 1.07 -5.81
C GLU A 119 -47.17 2.25 -6.43
N ALA A 120 -46.55 2.97 -7.37
CA ALA A 120 -47.20 4.07 -8.09
C ALA A 120 -48.36 3.56 -8.95
N GLU A 121 -48.18 2.44 -9.65
CA GLU A 121 -49.23 1.78 -10.43
C GLU A 121 -50.38 1.30 -9.54
N MET A 122 -50.06 0.67 -8.41
CA MET A 122 -51.05 0.24 -7.42
C MET A 122 -51.84 1.40 -6.84
N ARG A 123 -51.20 2.54 -6.58
CA ARG A 123 -51.89 3.77 -6.15
C ARG A 123 -52.89 4.23 -7.19
N ILE A 124 -52.53 4.21 -8.48
CA ILE A 124 -53.45 4.61 -9.56
C ILE A 124 -54.61 3.62 -9.71
N MET A 125 -54.33 2.32 -9.64
CA MET A 125 -55.35 1.27 -9.73
C MET A 125 -56.33 1.26 -8.56
N SER A 126 -55.86 1.57 -7.36
CA SER A 126 -56.68 1.56 -6.14
C SER A 126 -57.39 2.89 -5.86
N MET A 127 -57.18 3.92 -6.70
CA MET A 127 -57.76 5.23 -6.48
C MET A 127 -59.26 5.24 -6.77
N ASP A 128 -60.04 5.63 -5.77
CA ASP A 128 -61.47 5.88 -5.95
C ASP A 128 -61.67 7.20 -6.71
N THR A 129 -62.35 7.11 -7.85
CA THR A 129 -62.63 8.24 -8.74
C THR A 129 -64.10 8.68 -8.69
N SER A 130 -64.91 8.07 -7.82
CA SER A 130 -66.35 8.33 -7.71
C SER A 130 -66.67 9.80 -7.38
N THR A 131 -65.81 10.47 -6.61
CA THR A 131 -65.97 11.87 -6.22
C THR A 131 -65.32 12.88 -7.18
N MET A 132 -64.70 12.41 -8.28
CA MET A 132 -63.96 13.25 -9.22
C MET A 132 -64.83 13.76 -10.37
N ASN A 133 -64.41 14.84 -11.02
CA ASN A 133 -65.08 15.38 -12.20
C ASN A 133 -64.92 14.42 -13.41
N GLU A 134 -65.83 14.47 -14.39
CA GLU A 134 -65.87 13.51 -15.51
C GLU A 134 -64.53 13.40 -16.25
N GLU A 135 -63.90 14.54 -16.56
CA GLU A 135 -62.61 14.57 -17.25
C GLU A 135 -61.51 13.84 -16.48
N GLN A 136 -61.50 13.99 -15.15
CA GLN A 136 -60.53 13.34 -14.27
C GLN A 136 -60.78 11.83 -14.19
N ARG A 137 -62.05 11.41 -14.14
CA ARG A 137 -62.41 9.99 -14.19
C ARG A 137 -61.95 9.34 -15.48
N ILE A 138 -62.20 9.98 -16.62
CA ILE A 138 -61.75 9.49 -17.93
C ILE A 138 -60.22 9.41 -17.98
N TYR A 139 -59.52 10.41 -17.45
CA TYR A 139 -58.06 10.42 -17.39
C TYR A 139 -57.50 9.23 -16.59
N TYR A 140 -57.99 9.01 -15.37
CA TYR A 140 -57.52 7.91 -14.53
C TYR A 140 -57.97 6.54 -15.05
N SER A 141 -59.16 6.43 -15.63
CA SER A 141 -59.62 5.22 -16.32
C SER A 141 -58.65 4.83 -17.46
N LYS A 142 -58.22 5.78 -18.28
CA LYS A 142 -57.20 5.55 -19.33
C LYS A 142 -55.85 5.10 -18.75
N LEU A 143 -55.41 5.74 -17.67
CA LEU A 143 -54.16 5.35 -16.99
C LEU A 143 -54.23 3.92 -16.43
N GLN A 144 -55.33 3.55 -15.79
CA GLN A 144 -55.54 2.20 -15.26
C GLN A 144 -55.52 1.15 -16.37
N MET A 145 -56.17 1.44 -17.50
CA MET A 145 -56.13 0.57 -18.67
C MET A 145 -54.72 0.42 -19.25
N LYS A 146 -53.94 1.51 -19.29
CA LYS A 146 -52.55 1.49 -19.75
C LYS A 146 -51.66 0.62 -18.84
N ILE A 147 -51.87 0.69 -17.53
CA ILE A 147 -51.17 -0.16 -16.55
C ILE A 147 -51.53 -1.63 -16.76
N LEU A 148 -52.81 -1.96 -16.96
CA LEU A 148 -53.27 -3.33 -17.21
C LEU A 148 -52.71 -3.93 -18.52
N GLN A 149 -52.47 -3.09 -19.53
CA GLN A 149 -51.86 -3.49 -20.80
C GLN A 149 -50.34 -3.66 -20.70
N GLY A 150 -49.71 -3.14 -19.64
CA GLY A 150 -48.26 -3.18 -19.44
C GLY A 150 -47.48 -2.13 -20.24
N ASP A 151 -48.16 -1.09 -20.75
CA ASP A 151 -47.59 -0.05 -21.61
C ASP A 151 -46.89 1.10 -20.83
N THR A 152 -46.56 0.88 -19.55
CA THR A 152 -45.99 1.88 -18.61
C THR A 152 -44.48 1.79 -18.46
#